data_AF-A0A819NK57-F1
#
_entry.id   AF-A0A819NK57-F1
#
_cell.length_a   1.000
_cell.length_b   1.000
_cell.length_c   1.000
_cell.angle_alpha   90.00
_cell.angle_beta   90.00
_cell.angle_gamma   90.00
#
_symmetry.space_group_name_H-M   'P 1'
#
loop_
_entity.id
_entity.type
_entity.pdbx_description
1 polymer ?
#
loop_
_entity_poly.entity_id
_entity_poly.type
_entity_poly.pdbx_seq_one_letter_code
_entity_poly.pdbx_strand_id
1 'polypeptide(L)'
;MTTYSTGQNSNPHSIAIADFNQDKQLDIVVANYGTSNIEIFIRFNNGTFDSMITYSTEINSAAYCVAVAYLNNDSFIDIVVTNSKTNNIMIFFGLGDGNFKIGVLISNCHNMR
;
A
#
# COMPACT_ATOMS: atom_id res chain seq x y z
N MET A 1 -3.75 14.03 22.24
CA MET A 1 -3.83 12.80 21.44
C MET A 1 -4.17 13.23 20.02
N THR A 2 -3.30 12.93 19.06
CA THR A 2 -3.56 13.23 17.63
C THR A 2 -4.18 12.01 17.00
N THR A 3 -5.23 12.20 16.20
CA THR A 3 -5.95 11.13 15.51
C THR A 3 -5.94 11.39 14.01
N TYR A 4 -5.63 10.37 13.23
CA TYR A 4 -5.70 10.40 11.77
C TYR A 4 -6.85 9.50 11.32
N SER A 5 -7.78 10.04 10.55
CA SER A 5 -8.91 9.30 10.01
C SER A 5 -8.43 8.42 8.87
N THR A 6 -8.94 7.18 8.77
CA THR A 6 -8.75 6.34 7.58
C THR A 6 -9.97 6.31 6.66
N GLY A 7 -10.87 7.29 6.83
CA GLY A 7 -12.12 7.41 6.10
C GLY A 7 -13.33 6.81 6.83
N GLN A 8 -14.53 7.21 6.40
CA GLN A 8 -15.78 6.68 6.94
C GLN A 8 -15.99 5.23 6.49
N ASN A 9 -16.46 4.38 7.42
CA ASN A 9 -16.69 2.95 7.19
C ASN A 9 -15.44 2.16 6.74
N SER A 10 -14.24 2.68 7.00
CA SER A 10 -12.98 2.11 6.54
C SER A 10 -12.67 0.74 7.14
N ASN A 11 -13.03 0.51 8.40
CA ASN A 11 -12.77 -0.73 9.14
C ASN A 11 -11.31 -1.20 8.94
N PRO A 12 -10.32 -0.45 9.46
CA PRO A 12 -8.90 -0.75 9.23
C PRO A 12 -8.52 -2.08 9.90
N HIS A 13 -7.87 -2.98 9.16
CA HIS A 13 -7.55 -4.34 9.63
C HIS A 13 -6.05 -4.59 9.81
N SER A 14 -5.21 -3.96 9.00
CA SER A 14 -3.77 -4.21 9.00
C SER A 14 -3.00 -2.94 8.69
N ILE A 15 -1.77 -2.86 9.19
CA ILE A 15 -0.83 -1.79 8.90
C ILE A 15 0.54 -2.36 8.53
N ALA A 16 1.34 -1.59 7.78
CA ALA A 16 2.78 -1.78 7.65
C ALA A 16 3.49 -0.42 7.65
N ILE A 17 4.79 -0.45 7.92
CA ILE A 17 5.64 0.72 8.11
C ILE A 17 6.88 0.57 7.23
N ALA A 18 7.18 1.59 6.42
CA ALA A 18 8.38 1.68 5.61
C ALA A 18 8.63 3.15 5.20
N ASP A 19 9.79 3.44 4.63
CA ASP A 19 10.09 4.73 3.98
C ASP A 19 9.61 4.63 2.52
N PHE A 20 8.41 5.14 2.22
CA PHE A 20 7.79 4.99 0.89
C PHE A 20 8.21 6.11 -0.09
N ASN A 21 8.74 7.23 0.43
CA ASN A 21 9.12 8.41 -0.36
C ASN A 21 10.64 8.72 -0.33
N GLN A 22 11.45 7.82 0.24
CA GLN A 22 12.91 7.90 0.35
C GLN A 22 13.43 9.13 1.11
N ASP A 23 12.64 9.68 2.03
CA ASP A 23 13.02 10.83 2.84
C ASP A 23 13.74 10.45 4.15
N LYS A 24 13.96 9.15 4.37
CA LYS A 24 14.54 8.53 5.58
C LYS A 24 13.66 8.62 6.82
N GLN A 25 12.37 8.90 6.63
CA GLN A 25 11.36 8.82 7.68
C GLN A 25 10.44 7.63 7.41
N LEU A 26 9.87 7.09 8.50
CA LEU A 26 8.93 5.98 8.40
C LEU A 26 7.52 6.51 8.20
N ASP A 27 6.92 6.06 7.11
CA ASP A 27 5.52 6.26 6.72
C ASP A 27 4.66 5.06 7.13
N ILE A 28 3.35 5.15 6.92
CA ILE A 28 2.39 4.09 7.29
C ILE A 28 1.48 3.78 6.11
N VAL A 29 1.27 2.50 5.82
CA VAL A 29 0.18 2.03 4.96
C VAL A 29 -0.84 1.28 5.79
N VAL A 30 -2.13 1.52 5.52
CA VAL A 30 -3.26 0.88 6.20
C VAL A 30 -4.13 0.16 5.18
N ALA A 31 -4.50 -1.11 5.44
CA ALA A 31 -5.57 -1.79 4.72
C ALA A 31 -6.92 -1.51 5.37
N ASN A 32 -7.84 -0.98 4.57
CA ASN A 32 -9.20 -0.69 4.97
C ASN A 32 -10.16 -1.72 4.37
N TYR A 33 -10.59 -2.66 5.22
CA TYR A 33 -11.46 -3.76 4.84
C TYR A 33 -12.82 -3.27 4.32
N GLY A 34 -13.39 -2.25 4.95
CA GLY A 34 -14.73 -1.76 4.65
C GLY A 34 -14.81 -1.01 3.31
N THR A 35 -13.78 -0.22 2.99
CA THR A 35 -13.74 0.62 1.78
C THR A 35 -13.01 -0.03 0.60
N SER A 36 -12.43 -1.23 0.77
CA SER A 36 -11.68 -1.94 -0.28
C SER A 36 -10.57 -1.07 -0.89
N ASN A 37 -9.75 -0.51 -0.01
CA ASN A 37 -8.59 0.30 -0.39
C ASN A 37 -7.45 0.12 0.61
N ILE A 38 -6.28 0.60 0.19
CA ILE A 38 -5.19 0.97 1.10
C ILE A 38 -5.06 2.49 1.14
N GLU A 39 -4.58 2.99 2.26
CA GLU A 39 -4.28 4.40 2.46
C GLU A 39 -2.88 4.57 3.01
N ILE A 40 -2.14 5.54 2.46
CA ILE A 40 -0.75 5.81 2.79
C ILE A 40 -0.66 7.16 3.49
N PHE A 41 -0.11 7.13 4.69
CA PHE A 41 0.17 8.28 5.53
C PHE A 41 1.64 8.61 5.44
N ILE A 42 1.95 9.74 4.82
CA ILE A 42 3.33 10.23 4.68
C ILE A 42 3.70 11.04 5.91
N ARG A 43 4.89 10.79 6.45
CA ARG A 43 5.40 11.48 7.61
C ARG A 43 6.10 12.77 7.21
N PHE A 44 5.78 13.86 7.90
CA PHE A 44 6.48 15.12 7.79
C PHE A 44 7.55 15.29 8.87
N ASN A 45 8.53 16.16 8.57
CA ASN A 45 9.63 16.52 9.47
C ASN A 45 9.18 17.10 10.83
N ASN A 46 7.95 17.62 10.90
CA ASN A 46 7.37 18.13 12.15
C ASN A 46 6.75 17.02 13.03
N GLY A 47 6.87 15.74 12.63
CA GLY A 47 6.33 14.59 13.33
C GLY A 47 4.84 14.33 13.11
N THR A 48 4.19 15.07 12.22
CA THR A 48 2.79 14.83 11.82
C THR A 48 2.72 13.94 10.58
N PHE A 49 1.57 13.28 10.40
CA PHE A 49 1.24 12.56 9.18
C PHE A 49 0.21 13.33 8.37
N ASP A 50 0.18 13.09 7.07
CA ASP A 50 -0.91 13.51 6.20
C ASP A 50 -1.36 12.34 5.32
N SER A 51 -2.68 12.17 5.22
CA SER A 51 -3.27 11.09 4.41
C SER A 51 -3.23 11.53 2.97
N MET A 52 -2.17 11.18 2.25
CA MET A 52 -1.98 11.77 0.94
C MET A 52 -2.54 10.90 -0.17
N ILE A 53 -2.58 9.56 -0.01
CA ILE A 53 -2.86 8.71 -1.17
C ILE A 53 -3.66 7.46 -0.81
N THR A 54 -4.84 7.35 -1.42
CA THR A 54 -5.71 6.17 -1.36
C THR A 54 -5.62 5.40 -2.67
N TYR A 55 -5.38 4.08 -2.58
CA TYR A 55 -5.42 3.18 -3.72
C TYR A 55 -6.53 2.14 -3.54
N SER A 56 -7.46 2.08 -4.49
CA SER A 56 -8.47 1.01 -4.50
C SER A 56 -7.80 -0.35 -4.72
N THR A 57 -8.26 -1.36 -3.99
CA THR A 57 -7.83 -2.75 -4.13
C THR A 57 -8.85 -3.57 -4.92
N GLU A 58 -9.54 -2.95 -5.88
CA GLU A 58 -10.75 -3.43 -6.57
C GLU A 58 -12.05 -3.20 -5.79
N ILE A 59 -13.16 -3.16 -6.52
CA ILE A 59 -14.50 -2.96 -5.97
C ILE A 59 -14.88 -4.18 -5.11
N ASN A 60 -15.32 -3.93 -3.88
CA ASN A 60 -15.80 -4.95 -2.93
C ASN A 60 -14.78 -6.04 -2.57
N SER A 61 -13.48 -5.79 -2.69
CA SER A 61 -12.44 -6.79 -2.45
C SER A 61 -12.08 -7.01 -0.98
N ALA A 62 -12.37 -6.03 -0.12
CA ALA A 62 -12.09 -6.06 1.31
C ALA A 62 -10.63 -6.37 1.64
N ALA A 63 -9.79 -5.34 1.47
CA ALA A 63 -8.38 -5.34 1.83
C ALA A 63 -8.19 -5.76 3.28
N TYR A 64 -7.50 -6.90 3.49
CA TYR A 64 -7.47 -7.57 4.80
C TYR A 64 -6.10 -7.43 5.49
N CYS A 65 -5.03 -7.72 4.75
CA CYS A 65 -3.66 -7.69 5.26
C CYS A 65 -2.75 -6.98 4.27
N VAL A 66 -1.72 -6.30 4.78
CA VAL A 66 -0.68 -5.65 3.97
C VAL A 66 0.70 -6.16 4.37
N ALA A 67 1.58 -6.28 3.38
CA ALA A 67 3.01 -6.50 3.58
C ALA A 67 3.81 -5.59 2.63
N VAL A 68 5.05 -5.27 2.99
CA VAL A 68 5.91 -4.37 2.21
C VAL A 68 7.31 -4.95 2.04
N ALA A 69 7.86 -4.85 0.84
CA ALA A 69 9.19 -5.36 0.49
C ALA A 69 9.63 -4.83 -0.89
N TYR A 70 10.89 -5.02 -1.26
CA TYR A 70 11.37 -4.85 -2.64
C TYR A 70 10.98 -6.10 -3.45
N LEU A 71 10.03 -6.02 -4.38
CA LEU A 71 9.49 -7.20 -5.09
C LEU A 71 9.89 -7.26 -6.56
N ASN A 72 10.19 -6.12 -7.17
CA ASN A 72 10.52 -6.02 -8.59
C ASN A 72 12.00 -5.70 -8.87
N ASN A 73 12.86 -5.77 -7.83
CA ASN A 73 14.28 -5.41 -7.86
C ASN A 73 14.58 -3.95 -8.29
N ASP A 74 13.61 -3.04 -8.15
CA ASP A 74 13.94 -1.62 -8.07
C ASP A 74 14.38 -1.24 -6.64
N SER A 75 14.80 0.01 -6.47
CA SER A 75 15.25 0.53 -5.18
C SER A 75 14.09 1.10 -4.35
N PHE A 76 12.84 0.75 -4.67
CA PHE A 76 11.63 1.30 -4.07
C PHE A 76 10.84 0.20 -3.36
N ILE A 77 10.25 0.54 -2.21
CA ILE A 77 9.42 -0.40 -1.47
C ILE A 77 8.10 -0.58 -2.21
N ASP A 78 7.72 -1.84 -2.43
CA ASP A 78 6.43 -2.24 -2.99
C ASP A 78 5.47 -2.68 -1.87
N ILE A 79 4.17 -2.68 -2.16
CA ILE A 79 3.11 -3.09 -1.24
C ILE A 79 2.38 -4.31 -1.81
N VAL A 80 2.15 -5.34 -1.00
CA VAL A 80 1.26 -6.47 -1.30
C VAL A 80 0.04 -6.39 -0.39
N VAL A 81 -1.14 -6.56 -0.97
CA VAL A 81 -2.42 -6.58 -0.24
C VAL A 81 -3.14 -7.87 -0.51
N THR A 82 -3.64 -8.54 0.54
CA THR A 82 -4.56 -9.67 0.40
C THR A 82 -6.00 -9.19 0.46
N ASN A 83 -6.82 -9.59 -0.49
CA ASN A 83 -8.24 -9.24 -0.54
C ASN A 83 -9.11 -10.44 -0.17
N SER A 84 -9.83 -10.31 0.95
CA SER A 84 -10.55 -11.43 1.56
C SER A 84 -11.84 -11.80 0.82
N LYS A 85 -12.50 -10.86 0.12
CA LYS A 85 -13.75 -11.14 -0.60
C LYS A 85 -13.53 -11.61 -2.04
N THR A 86 -12.47 -11.15 -2.69
CA THR A 86 -12.12 -11.54 -4.06
C THR A 86 -11.12 -12.69 -4.13
N ASN A 87 -10.60 -13.16 -2.99
CA ASN A 87 -9.65 -14.27 -2.88
C ASN A 87 -8.39 -14.10 -3.74
N ASN A 88 -7.90 -12.86 -3.84
CA ASN A 88 -6.71 -12.53 -4.63
C ASN A 88 -5.70 -11.73 -3.79
N ILE A 89 -4.52 -11.55 -4.39
CA ILE A 89 -3.55 -10.57 -3.94
C ILE A 89 -3.42 -9.48 -5.00
N MET A 90 -3.19 -8.25 -4.56
CA MET A 90 -2.79 -7.15 -5.42
C MET A 90 -1.42 -6.65 -5.00
N ILE A 91 -0.62 -6.28 -5.98
CA ILE A 91 0.71 -5.71 -5.78
C ILE A 91 0.67 -4.27 -6.28
N PHE A 92 1.22 -3.36 -5.50
CA PHE A 92 1.44 -1.97 -5.86
C PHE A 92 2.96 -1.73 -5.90
N PHE A 93 3.48 -1.46 -7.09
CA PHE A 93 4.90 -1.16 -7.25
C PHE A 93 5.18 0.29 -6.85
N GLY A 94 6.16 0.49 -5.99
CA GLY A 94 6.59 1.80 -5.52
C GLY A 94 7.26 2.61 -6.63
N LEU A 95 7.14 3.93 -6.55
CA LEU A 95 7.81 4.87 -7.47
C LEU A 95 8.90 5.69 -6.79
N GLY A 96 9.08 5.54 -5.47
CA GLY A 96 10.12 6.20 -4.68
C GLY A 96 9.79 7.62 -4.23
N ASP A 97 8.64 8.16 -4.62
CA ASP A 97 8.16 9.49 -4.28
C ASP A 97 6.89 9.45 -3.41
N GLY A 98 6.59 8.29 -2.83
CA GLY A 98 5.34 8.00 -2.11
C GLY A 98 4.19 7.55 -3.02
N ASN A 99 4.32 7.63 -4.36
CA ASN A 99 3.31 7.12 -5.28
C ASN A 99 3.55 5.64 -5.65
N PHE A 100 2.48 5.01 -6.11
CA PHE A 100 2.44 3.60 -6.47
C PHE A 100 1.63 3.38 -7.74
N LYS A 101 1.95 2.30 -8.45
CA LYS A 101 1.18 1.81 -9.60
C LYS A 101 0.77 0.36 -9.38
N ILE A 102 -0.37 -0.04 -9.94
CA ILE A 102 -0.77 -1.45 -9.92
C ILE A 102 0.29 -2.28 -10.66
N GLY A 103 0.83 -3.27 -9.96
CA GLY A 103 1.72 -4.26 -10.52
C GLY A 103 0.93 -5.27 -11.32
N VAL A 104 1.00 -5.16 -12.65
CA VAL A 104 0.64 -6.27 -13.54
C VAL A 104 1.88 -7.15 -13.62
N LEU A 105 1.80 -8.38 -13.12
CA LEU A 105 2.80 -9.40 -13.45
C LEU A 105 2.73 -9.62 -14.97
N ILE A 106 3.63 -8.99 -15.73
CA ILE A 106 3.83 -9.37 -17.13
C ILE A 106 4.51 -10.73 -17.07
N SER A 107 3.71 -11.80 -17.10
CA SER A 107 4.22 -13.16 -17.19
C SER A 107 4.75 -13.42 -18.61
N ASN A 108 5.84 -12.77 -18.98
CA ASN A 108 6.67 -13.20 -20.11
C ASN A 108 7.86 -13.98 -19.56
N CYS A 109 7.58 -15.10 -18.90
CA CYS A 109 8.54 -16.20 -18.85
C CYS A 109 8.16 -17.19 -19.96
N HIS A 110 8.38 -16.76 -21.20
CA HIS A 110 8.63 -17.67 -22.30
C HIS A 110 10.02 -17.30 -22.84
N ASN A 111 10.95 -18.24 -22.65
CA ASN A 111 12.30 -18.26 -23.21
C ASN A 111 13.40 -17.51 -22.45
N MET A 112 13.87 -18.12 -21.36
CA MET A 112 15.32 -18.26 -21.17
C MET A 112 15.65 -19.76 -21.08
N ARG A 113 15.98 -20.33 -22.24
CA ARG A 113 16.90 -21.46 -22.37
C ARG A 113 18.13 -20.94 -23.08
#